data_AF-A0A9E3W8X5-F1
#
_entry.id   AF-A0A9E3W8X5-F1
#
_cell.length_a   1.000
_cell.length_b   1.000
_cell.length_c   1.000
_cell.angle_alpha   90.00
_cell.angle_beta   90.00
_cell.angle_gamma   90.00
#
_symmetry.space_group_name_H-M   'P 1'
#
loop_
_entity.id
_entity.type
_entity.pdbx_description
1 polymer ?
#
loop_
_entity_poly.entity_id
_entity_poly.type
_entity_poly.pdbx_seq_one_letter_code
_entity_poly.pdbx_strand_id
1 'polypeptide(L)'
;KAAIAGQPLNYEPPTDENPYFFNMLRLDHLDRALASGQGALSGNLIASLTLIGLIFSLAILAIITIVLPLWIKSRTQDQHPPPFWAGALYFSLIGAGFMFVEIGLLQRLSVFLSHPIYALGVLLFTIIASTGVGSFFSERLSLDRIPWIYVYPTVTTMMILTLRFILPPLISNLITIPIPIKIAISVIVIFPMGILMGLFFPTGMRLARASYATETPWYWALNGIFGVLCSALGVFVAIYIGISANFDIAALCYAGVLLALHQMHRIAQERAKSLTMTAKGETVEAEA
;
A
#
# COMPACT_ATOMS: atom_id res chain seq x y z
N LYS A 1 14.83 30.43 -1.81
CA LYS A 1 14.90 29.20 -2.66
C LYS A 1 15.84 29.36 -3.87
N ALA A 2 15.80 30.45 -4.65
CA ALA A 2 16.66 30.63 -5.84
C ALA A 2 18.18 30.51 -5.58
N ALA A 3 18.69 31.02 -4.45
CA ALA A 3 20.12 31.01 -4.13
C ALA A 3 20.74 29.61 -3.92
N ILE A 4 19.93 28.59 -3.59
CA ILE A 4 20.40 27.22 -3.32
C ILE A 4 19.90 26.22 -4.37
N ALA A 5 19.20 26.67 -5.40
CA ALA A 5 18.51 25.81 -6.35
C ALA A 5 19.46 24.98 -7.24
N GLY A 6 20.69 25.44 -7.48
CA GLY A 6 21.70 24.73 -8.28
C GLY A 6 22.77 23.99 -7.47
N GLN A 7 22.59 23.87 -6.16
CA GLN A 7 23.54 23.21 -5.27
C GLN A 7 23.32 21.68 -5.27
N PRO A 8 24.39 20.86 -5.19
CA PRO A 8 24.29 19.40 -5.14
C PRO A 8 23.59 18.88 -3.87
N LEU A 9 23.63 19.67 -2.79
CA LEU A 9 22.98 19.37 -1.53
C LEU A 9 21.75 20.28 -1.33
N ASN A 10 20.68 19.71 -0.78
CA ASN A 10 19.48 20.41 -0.37
C ASN A 10 19.68 21.07 0.99
N TYR A 11 19.85 22.40 0.99
CA TYR A 11 20.00 23.22 2.21
C TYR A 11 18.68 23.81 2.72
N GLU A 12 17.52 23.34 2.23
CA GLU A 12 16.23 23.77 2.79
C GLU A 12 16.07 23.30 4.25
N PRO A 13 15.42 24.09 5.12
CA PRO A 13 15.18 23.71 6.50
C PRO A 13 14.46 22.35 6.61
N PRO A 14 14.79 21.52 7.62
CA PRO A 14 14.11 20.25 7.82
C PRO A 14 12.63 20.48 8.17
N THR A 15 11.75 19.85 7.41
CA THR A 15 10.29 19.85 7.64
C THR A 15 9.75 18.45 7.35
N ASP A 16 8.47 18.16 7.60
CA ASP A 16 7.92 16.85 7.24
C ASP A 16 7.92 16.58 5.71
N GLU A 17 7.99 17.63 4.90
CA GLU A 17 8.14 17.50 3.43
C GLU A 17 9.61 17.48 3.00
N ASN A 18 10.54 17.71 3.93
CA ASN A 18 11.98 17.55 3.74
C ASN A 18 12.63 17.03 5.04
N PRO A 19 12.33 15.77 5.46
CA PRO A 19 12.60 15.35 6.84
C PRO A 19 14.02 14.84 7.07
N TYR A 20 14.76 14.52 6.00
CA TYR A 20 16.07 13.86 6.08
C TYR A 20 17.22 14.86 6.00
N PHE A 21 17.48 15.59 7.09
CA PHE A 21 18.61 16.54 7.17
C PHE A 21 20.00 15.86 7.06
N PHE A 22 20.08 14.55 7.25
CA PHE A 22 21.32 13.78 7.11
C PHE A 22 21.47 13.12 5.73
N ASN A 23 20.47 13.21 4.84
CA ASN A 23 20.56 12.77 3.46
C ASN A 23 20.06 13.88 2.53
N MET A 24 20.94 14.86 2.28
CA MET A 24 20.61 16.09 1.54
C MET A 24 20.89 15.97 0.04
N LEU A 25 21.43 14.86 -0.47
CA LEU A 25 21.83 14.77 -1.87
C LEU A 25 20.61 14.81 -2.80
N ARG A 26 20.67 15.68 -3.80
CA ARG A 26 19.66 15.73 -4.86
C ARG A 26 20.01 14.75 -5.98
N LEU A 27 18.99 14.08 -6.53
CA LEU A 27 19.16 13.03 -7.55
C LEU A 27 19.71 13.56 -8.89
N ASP A 28 19.51 14.84 -9.17
CA ASP A 28 20.01 15.55 -10.37
C ASP A 28 21.53 15.80 -10.35
N HIS A 29 22.20 15.55 -9.22
CA HIS A 29 23.62 15.81 -9.01
C HIS A 29 24.41 14.58 -8.53
N LEU A 30 23.90 13.37 -8.85
CA LEU A 30 24.58 12.10 -8.56
C LEU A 30 25.97 12.01 -9.22
N ASP A 31 26.11 12.56 -10.42
CA ASP A 31 27.36 12.65 -11.19
C ASP A 31 28.44 13.46 -10.44
N ARG A 32 28.07 14.60 -9.87
CA ARG A 32 28.97 15.46 -9.08
C ARG A 32 29.33 14.82 -7.75
N ALA A 33 28.39 14.10 -7.15
CA ALA A 33 28.64 13.34 -5.92
C ALA A 33 29.59 12.15 -6.15
N LEU A 34 29.48 11.48 -7.30
CA LEU A 34 30.41 10.41 -7.72
C LEU A 34 31.84 10.94 -7.92
N ALA A 35 31.98 12.19 -8.35
CA ALA A 35 33.27 12.84 -8.50
C ALA A 35 33.88 13.33 -7.16
N SER A 36 33.05 13.58 -6.14
CA SER A 36 33.49 13.99 -4.81
C SER A 36 33.86 12.76 -3.97
N GLY A 37 35.14 12.38 -3.97
CA GLY A 37 35.61 11.16 -3.29
C GLY A 37 35.57 11.17 -1.76
N GLN A 38 35.22 12.29 -1.10
CA GLN A 38 35.21 12.40 0.38
C GLN A 38 34.12 13.38 0.89
N GLY A 39 33.61 13.14 2.11
CA GLY A 39 32.73 14.04 2.86
C GLY A 39 31.26 13.62 2.93
N ALA A 40 30.40 14.51 3.44
CA ALA A 40 28.95 14.27 3.58
C ALA A 40 28.27 13.97 2.22
N LEU A 41 28.82 14.49 1.13
CA LEU A 41 28.32 14.25 -0.22
C LEU A 41 28.50 12.79 -0.65
N SER A 42 29.64 12.18 -0.35
CA SER A 42 29.91 10.76 -0.62
C SER A 42 29.08 9.84 0.27
N GLY A 43 28.86 10.21 1.54
CA GLY A 43 27.98 9.45 2.46
C GLY A 43 26.52 9.43 1.97
N ASN A 44 25.99 10.58 1.59
CA ASN A 44 24.64 10.70 1.03
C ASN A 44 24.51 9.95 -0.30
N LEU A 45 25.56 9.94 -1.12
CA LEU A 45 25.60 9.16 -2.36
C LEU A 45 25.51 7.66 -2.07
N ILE A 46 26.32 7.14 -1.16
CA ILE A 46 26.29 5.71 -0.79
C ILE A 46 24.88 5.34 -0.29
N ALA A 47 24.32 6.12 0.64
CA ALA A 47 22.97 5.87 1.16
C ALA A 47 21.90 5.87 0.05
N SER A 48 21.96 6.85 -0.85
CA SER A 48 21.05 6.97 -1.99
C SER A 48 21.19 5.79 -2.97
N LEU A 49 22.41 5.42 -3.33
CA LEU A 49 22.69 4.29 -4.22
C LEU A 49 22.34 2.95 -3.57
N THR A 50 22.56 2.77 -2.27
CA THR A 50 22.13 1.57 -1.55
C THR A 50 20.61 1.43 -1.56
N LEU A 51 19.88 2.53 -1.34
CA LEU A 51 18.41 2.51 -1.39
C LEU A 51 17.89 2.22 -2.81
N ILE A 52 18.45 2.88 -3.82
CA ILE A 52 18.09 2.63 -5.24
C ILE A 52 18.43 1.19 -5.62
N GLY A 53 19.61 0.71 -5.23
CA GLY A 53 20.06 -0.67 -5.45
C GLY A 53 19.13 -1.68 -4.78
N LEU A 54 18.72 -1.43 -3.53
CA LEU A 54 17.74 -2.25 -2.81
C LEU A 54 16.41 -2.30 -3.56
N ILE A 55 15.86 -1.15 -3.96
CA ILE A 55 14.60 -1.08 -4.72
C ILE A 55 14.71 -1.85 -6.03
N PHE A 56 15.83 -1.69 -6.74
CA PHE A 56 16.08 -2.40 -7.99
C PHE A 56 16.17 -3.92 -7.77
N SER A 57 16.90 -4.37 -6.74
CA SER A 57 16.97 -5.79 -6.38
C SER A 57 15.60 -6.35 -5.97
N LEU A 58 14.82 -5.61 -5.18
CA LEU A 58 13.46 -6.00 -4.81
C LEU A 58 12.53 -6.05 -6.03
N ALA A 59 12.66 -5.11 -6.97
CA ALA A 59 11.89 -5.08 -8.20
C ALA A 59 12.23 -6.27 -9.12
N ILE A 60 13.52 -6.60 -9.26
CA ILE A 60 13.94 -7.81 -9.98
C ILE A 60 13.36 -9.06 -9.32
N LEU A 61 13.50 -9.19 -8.00
CA LEU A 61 12.97 -10.33 -7.27
C LEU A 61 11.44 -10.42 -7.40
N ALA A 62 10.74 -9.29 -7.32
CA ALA A 62 9.30 -9.19 -7.54
C ALA A 62 8.92 -9.66 -8.96
N ILE A 63 9.61 -9.17 -9.99
CA ILE A 63 9.36 -9.58 -11.38
C ILE A 63 9.61 -11.08 -11.54
N ILE A 64 10.73 -11.60 -11.03
CA ILE A 64 11.03 -13.04 -11.11
C ILE A 64 9.95 -13.86 -10.41
N THR A 65 9.58 -13.50 -9.18
CA THR A 65 8.58 -14.24 -8.39
C THR A 65 7.17 -14.12 -8.94
N ILE A 66 6.83 -13.05 -9.67
CA ILE A 66 5.54 -12.91 -10.35
C ILE A 66 5.54 -13.63 -11.70
N VAL A 67 6.54 -13.39 -12.55
CA VAL A 67 6.58 -13.85 -13.94
C VAL A 67 6.90 -15.34 -14.04
N LEU A 68 7.81 -15.87 -13.21
CA LEU A 68 8.22 -17.27 -13.27
C LEU A 68 7.05 -18.26 -13.08
N PRO A 69 6.21 -18.16 -12.03
CA PRO A 69 5.07 -19.08 -11.88
C PRO A 69 4.03 -18.90 -12.98
N LEU A 70 3.82 -17.67 -13.48
CA LEU A 70 2.91 -17.42 -14.60
C LEU A 70 3.41 -18.04 -15.90
N TRP A 71 4.70 -17.94 -16.17
CA TRP A 71 5.31 -18.51 -17.38
C TRP A 71 5.24 -20.04 -17.37
N ILE A 72 5.47 -20.67 -16.21
CA ILE A 72 5.34 -22.13 -16.04
C ILE A 72 3.88 -22.57 -16.24
N LYS A 73 2.92 -21.81 -15.71
CA LYS A 73 1.48 -22.14 -15.76
C LYS A 73 0.82 -21.82 -17.10
N SER A 74 1.24 -20.76 -17.79
CA SER A 74 0.78 -20.43 -19.14
C SER A 74 1.18 -21.48 -20.17
N ARG A 75 2.17 -22.32 -19.87
CA ARG A 75 2.58 -23.47 -20.70
C ARG A 75 1.64 -24.66 -20.58
N THR A 76 0.79 -24.71 -19.54
CA THR A 76 -0.08 -25.85 -19.24
C THR A 76 -1.57 -25.54 -19.38
N GLN A 77 -1.97 -24.27 -19.54
CA GLN A 77 -3.38 -23.88 -19.58
C GLN A 77 -3.65 -22.72 -20.55
N ASP A 78 -4.58 -22.93 -21.48
CA ASP A 78 -4.99 -21.94 -22.48
C ASP A 78 -5.76 -20.78 -21.83
N GLN A 79 -5.31 -19.56 -22.16
CA GLN A 79 -5.91 -18.24 -21.94
C GLN A 79 -6.39 -17.91 -20.51
N HIS A 80 -5.67 -17.00 -19.84
CA HIS A 80 -6.15 -16.39 -18.58
C HIS A 80 -7.34 -15.46 -18.86
N PRO A 81 -8.52 -15.71 -18.30
CA PRO A 81 -9.68 -14.86 -18.55
C PRO A 81 -9.53 -13.49 -17.85
N PRO A 82 -10.22 -12.44 -18.33
CA PRO A 82 -10.20 -11.06 -17.79
C PRO A 82 -10.22 -10.89 -16.24
N PRO A 83 -10.99 -11.67 -15.46
CA PRO A 83 -11.01 -11.57 -13.98
C PRO A 83 -9.67 -11.86 -13.30
N PHE A 84 -8.73 -12.52 -14.01
CA PHE A 84 -7.38 -12.75 -13.53
C PHE A 84 -6.64 -11.44 -13.23
N TRP A 85 -6.67 -10.51 -14.19
CA TRP A 85 -5.96 -9.23 -14.10
C TRP A 85 -6.64 -8.26 -13.13
N ALA A 86 -7.97 -8.30 -13.03
CA ALA A 86 -8.70 -7.51 -12.04
C ALA A 86 -8.33 -7.92 -10.60
N GLY A 87 -8.21 -9.23 -10.35
CA GLY A 87 -7.69 -9.76 -9.09
C GLY A 87 -6.23 -9.34 -8.85
N ALA A 88 -5.36 -9.51 -9.85
CA ALA A 88 -3.96 -9.10 -9.76
C ALA A 88 -3.81 -7.63 -9.34
N LEU A 89 -4.51 -6.74 -10.06
CA LEU A 89 -4.52 -5.31 -9.78
C LEU A 89 -5.05 -5.02 -8.38
N TYR A 90 -6.16 -5.66 -7.96
CA TYR A 90 -6.72 -5.49 -6.63
C TYR A 90 -5.71 -5.82 -5.53
N PHE A 91 -5.10 -7.01 -5.56
CA PHE A 91 -4.20 -7.46 -4.50
C PHE A 91 -2.86 -6.70 -4.47
N SER A 92 -2.36 -6.29 -5.64
CA SER A 92 -1.22 -5.39 -5.76
C SER A 92 -1.51 -4.02 -5.16
N LEU A 93 -2.66 -3.41 -5.48
CA LEU A 93 -3.02 -2.07 -4.99
C LEU A 93 -3.26 -2.04 -3.48
N ILE A 94 -3.94 -3.04 -2.91
CA ILE A 94 -4.14 -3.08 -1.44
C ILE A 94 -2.80 -3.30 -0.72
N GLY A 95 -1.87 -4.09 -1.29
CA GLY A 95 -0.55 -4.34 -0.70
C GLY A 95 0.34 -3.11 -0.74
N ALA A 96 0.38 -2.44 -1.90
CA ALA A 96 1.08 -1.18 -2.08
C ALA A 96 0.51 -0.09 -1.17
N GLY A 97 -0.81 0.12 -1.23
CA GLY A 97 -1.51 1.13 -0.43
C GLY A 97 -1.32 0.91 1.06
N PHE A 98 -1.34 -0.35 1.52
CA PHE A 98 -1.09 -0.67 2.92
C PHE A 98 0.28 -0.19 3.40
N MET A 99 1.33 -0.54 2.66
CA MET A 99 2.70 -0.19 3.03
C MET A 99 2.99 1.30 2.91
N PHE A 100 2.41 2.00 1.93
CA PHE A 100 2.55 3.46 1.86
C PHE A 100 1.90 4.16 3.07
N VAL A 101 0.70 3.72 3.51
CA VAL A 101 0.09 4.22 4.76
C VAL A 101 0.98 3.92 5.96
N GLU A 102 1.47 2.68 6.06
CA GLU A 102 2.30 2.25 7.18
C GLU A 102 3.60 3.06 7.29
N ILE A 103 4.33 3.23 6.19
CA ILE A 103 5.57 4.03 6.18
C ILE A 103 5.30 5.50 6.47
N GLY A 104 4.22 6.09 5.91
CA GLY A 104 3.83 7.46 6.20
C GLY A 104 3.47 7.67 7.68
N LEU A 105 2.71 6.75 8.27
CA LEU A 105 2.40 6.75 9.69
C LEU A 105 3.64 6.56 10.55
N LEU A 106 4.53 5.63 10.19
CA LEU A 106 5.76 5.34 10.93
C LEU A 106 6.64 6.59 11.06
N GLN A 107 6.76 7.37 9.97
CA GLN A 107 7.55 8.60 9.96
C GLN A 107 6.93 9.68 10.85
N ARG A 108 5.61 9.92 10.71
CA ARG A 108 4.87 10.88 11.55
C ARG A 108 4.93 10.50 13.03
N LEU A 109 4.74 9.22 13.35
CA LEU A 109 4.75 8.72 14.72
C LEU A 109 6.15 8.70 15.33
N SER A 110 7.20 8.48 14.54
CA SER A 110 8.58 8.55 15.03
C SER A 110 8.91 9.94 15.57
N VAL A 111 8.41 10.99 14.92
CA VAL A 111 8.50 12.38 15.41
C VAL A 111 7.60 12.57 16.63
N PHE A 112 6.33 12.16 16.54
CA PHE A 112 5.36 12.38 17.62
C PHE A 112 5.78 11.71 18.94
N LEU A 113 6.10 10.42 18.91
CA LEU A 113 6.52 9.62 20.05
C LEU A 113 7.97 9.86 20.47
N SER A 114 8.70 10.70 19.72
CA SER A 114 10.08 11.12 19.98
C SER A 114 11.11 9.98 19.97
N HIS A 115 10.70 8.76 19.59
CA HIS A 115 11.58 7.60 19.52
C HIS A 115 11.08 6.59 18.47
N PRO A 116 11.92 6.20 17.48
CA PRO A 116 11.53 5.27 16.42
C PRO A 116 11.08 3.90 16.93
N ILE A 117 11.69 3.38 18.00
CA ILE A 117 11.31 2.08 18.57
C ILE A 117 9.88 2.10 19.12
N TYR A 118 9.47 3.19 19.79
CA TYR A 118 8.09 3.31 20.28
C TYR A 118 7.11 3.45 19.11
N ALA A 119 7.47 4.24 18.09
CA ALA A 119 6.64 4.40 16.91
C ALA A 119 6.40 3.07 16.18
N LEU A 120 7.46 2.30 15.95
CA LEU A 120 7.36 0.99 15.32
C LEU A 120 6.47 0.03 16.13
N GLY A 121 6.73 -0.08 17.44
CA GLY A 121 5.97 -1.00 18.30
C GLY A 121 4.48 -0.65 18.38
N VAL A 122 4.17 0.64 18.62
CA VAL A 122 2.78 1.11 18.73
C VAL A 122 2.05 1.02 17.39
N LEU A 123 2.69 1.41 16.30
CA LEU A 123 2.11 1.34 14.96
C LEU A 123 1.79 -0.11 14.58
N LEU A 124 2.80 -1.00 14.63
CA LEU A 124 2.63 -2.39 14.23
C LEU A 124 1.58 -3.09 15.07
N PHE A 125 1.65 -2.96 16.40
CA PHE A 125 0.65 -3.55 17.30
C PHE A 125 -0.75 -3.06 16.94
N THR A 126 -0.94 -1.75 16.81
CA THR A 126 -2.27 -1.17 16.57
C THR A 126 -2.79 -1.55 15.19
N ILE A 127 -1.99 -1.42 14.13
CA ILE A 127 -2.44 -1.67 12.77
C ILE A 127 -2.71 -3.17 12.55
N ILE A 128 -1.89 -4.07 13.09
CA ILE A 128 -2.11 -5.52 12.99
C ILE A 128 -3.37 -5.92 13.79
N ALA A 129 -3.52 -5.42 15.03
CA ALA A 129 -4.70 -5.75 15.84
C ALA A 129 -6.00 -5.22 15.19
N SER A 130 -6.00 -3.97 14.74
CA SER A 130 -7.17 -3.35 14.11
C SER A 130 -7.49 -3.92 12.73
N THR A 131 -6.50 -4.31 11.93
CA THR A 131 -6.72 -5.03 10.66
C THR A 131 -7.28 -6.43 10.87
N GLY A 132 -6.89 -7.11 11.95
CA GLY A 132 -7.52 -8.35 12.39
C GLY A 132 -9.01 -8.17 12.72
N VAL A 133 -9.35 -7.10 13.45
CA VAL A 133 -10.74 -6.71 13.75
C VAL A 133 -11.52 -6.38 12.48
N GLY A 134 -10.92 -5.62 11.55
CA GLY A 134 -11.50 -5.35 10.23
C GLY A 134 -11.76 -6.63 9.44
N SER A 135 -10.80 -7.56 9.44
CA SER A 135 -10.93 -8.84 8.75
C SER A 135 -12.11 -9.65 9.30
N PHE A 136 -12.29 -9.67 10.62
CA PHE A 136 -13.44 -10.31 11.27
C PHE A 136 -14.78 -9.66 10.88
N PHE A 137 -14.85 -8.33 10.86
CA PHE A 137 -16.08 -7.64 10.43
C PHE A 137 -16.40 -7.88 8.95
N SER A 138 -15.39 -8.10 8.12
CA SER A 138 -15.58 -8.40 6.70
C SER A 138 -16.38 -9.69 6.47
N GLU A 139 -16.41 -10.64 7.40
CA GLU A 139 -17.21 -11.86 7.30
C GLU A 139 -18.68 -11.64 7.64
N ARG A 140 -18.95 -10.69 8.54
CA ARG A 140 -20.30 -10.36 9.01
C ARG A 140 -21.02 -9.37 8.09
N LEU A 141 -20.26 -8.57 7.35
CA LEU A 141 -20.77 -7.58 6.40
C LEU A 141 -20.76 -8.16 4.99
N SER A 142 -21.90 -8.14 4.30
CA SER A 142 -22.00 -8.50 2.88
C SER A 142 -21.43 -7.38 1.98
N LEU A 143 -20.11 -7.14 2.10
CA LEU A 143 -19.36 -6.12 1.36
C LEU A 143 -19.26 -6.41 -0.14
N ASP A 144 -19.67 -7.61 -0.56
CA ASP A 144 -19.82 -8.07 -1.93
C ASP A 144 -21.07 -7.51 -2.63
N ARG A 145 -21.95 -6.77 -1.92
CA ARG A 145 -23.17 -6.18 -2.48
C ARG A 145 -23.05 -4.68 -2.73
N ILE A 146 -23.82 -4.19 -3.69
CA ILE A 146 -24.08 -2.74 -3.83
C ILE A 146 -24.94 -2.30 -2.63
N PRO A 147 -24.62 -1.19 -1.94
CA PRO A 147 -23.66 -0.14 -2.31
C PRO A 147 -22.24 -0.34 -1.76
N TRP A 148 -22.01 -1.32 -0.89
CA TRP A 148 -20.78 -1.47 -0.10
C TRP A 148 -19.51 -1.53 -0.94
N ILE A 149 -19.58 -2.16 -2.11
CA ILE A 149 -18.47 -2.22 -3.07
C ILE A 149 -17.88 -0.84 -3.43
N TYR A 150 -18.68 0.23 -3.39
CA TYR A 150 -18.23 1.59 -3.62
C TYR A 150 -17.95 2.33 -2.31
N VAL A 151 -18.71 2.04 -1.25
CA VAL A 151 -18.64 2.77 0.03
C VAL A 151 -17.32 2.51 0.76
N TYR A 152 -16.92 1.25 0.97
CA TYR A 152 -15.76 1.00 1.83
C TYR A 152 -14.42 1.42 1.19
N PRO A 153 -14.18 1.31 -0.14
CA PRO A 153 -12.99 1.87 -0.76
C PRO A 153 -12.97 3.40 -0.69
N THR A 154 -14.10 4.06 -0.96
CA THR A 154 -14.19 5.53 -0.90
C THR A 154 -13.97 6.05 0.52
N VAL A 155 -14.60 5.43 1.53
CA VAL A 155 -14.39 5.78 2.93
C VAL A 155 -12.93 5.59 3.33
N THR A 156 -12.28 4.51 2.87
CA THR A 156 -10.85 4.28 3.15
C THR A 156 -9.96 5.35 2.50
N THR A 157 -10.19 5.68 1.22
CA THR A 157 -9.48 6.76 0.54
C THR A 157 -9.67 8.10 1.26
N MET A 158 -10.91 8.43 1.64
CA MET A 158 -11.20 9.67 2.37
C MET A 158 -10.54 9.69 3.74
N MET A 159 -10.48 8.56 4.44
CA MET A 159 -9.78 8.44 5.73
C MET A 159 -8.27 8.67 5.56
N ILE A 160 -7.64 8.11 4.52
CA ILE A 160 -6.21 8.34 4.22
C ILE A 160 -5.93 9.82 3.98
N LEU A 161 -6.75 10.45 3.13
CA LEU A 161 -6.63 11.90 2.86
C LEU A 161 -6.87 12.73 4.12
N THR A 162 -7.80 12.31 4.97
CA THR A 162 -8.04 12.94 6.27
C THR A 162 -6.79 12.86 7.16
N LEU A 163 -6.16 11.69 7.26
CA LEU A 163 -4.92 11.50 8.02
C LEU A 163 -3.77 12.39 7.50
N ARG A 164 -3.64 12.53 6.18
CA ARG A 164 -2.64 13.43 5.56
C ARG A 164 -2.74 14.86 6.11
N PHE A 165 -3.96 15.40 6.25
CA PHE A 165 -4.16 16.78 6.69
C PHE A 165 -4.28 16.95 8.21
N ILE A 166 -4.76 15.92 8.93
CA ILE A 166 -4.95 15.98 10.39
C ILE A 166 -3.65 15.72 11.15
N LEU A 167 -2.78 14.81 10.69
CA LEU A 167 -1.56 14.44 11.42
C LEU A 167 -0.61 15.62 11.69
N PRO A 168 -0.28 16.50 10.72
CA PRO A 168 0.62 17.63 10.97
C PRO A 168 0.15 18.56 12.12
N PRO A 169 -1.08 19.13 12.10
CA PRO A 169 -1.54 19.98 13.19
C PRO A 169 -1.77 19.22 14.50
N LEU A 170 -2.14 17.93 14.45
CA LEU A 170 -2.27 17.12 15.66
C LEU A 170 -0.91 16.97 16.35
N ILE A 171 0.14 16.66 15.59
CA ILE A 171 1.49 16.47 16.12
C ILE A 171 2.02 17.79 16.66
N SER A 172 1.93 18.89 15.91
CA SER A 172 2.50 20.17 16.35
C SER A 172 1.90 20.69 17.66
N ASN A 173 0.58 20.52 17.85
CA ASN A 173 -0.11 20.98 19.05
C ASN A 173 0.10 20.06 20.27
N LEU A 174 0.39 18.78 20.03
CA LEU A 174 0.43 17.76 21.09
C LEU A 174 1.84 17.18 21.33
N ILE A 175 2.87 17.72 20.68
CA ILE A 175 4.24 17.17 20.75
C ILE A 175 4.85 17.22 22.16
N THR A 176 4.40 18.13 23.03
CA THR A 176 4.95 18.33 24.37
C THR A 176 4.27 17.49 25.45
N ILE A 177 3.20 16.77 25.13
CA ILE A 177 2.45 15.98 26.12
C ILE A 177 3.25 14.72 26.55
N PRO A 178 2.91 14.10 27.69
CA PRO A 178 3.56 12.87 28.14
C PRO A 178 3.41 11.67 27.18
N ILE A 179 4.43 10.81 27.10
CA ILE A 179 4.47 9.63 26.22
C ILE A 179 3.22 8.73 26.33
N PRO A 180 2.70 8.37 27.52
CA PRO A 180 1.52 7.51 27.61
C PRO A 180 0.29 8.07 26.88
N ILE A 181 0.10 9.39 26.93
CA ILE A 181 -1.01 10.06 26.24
C ILE A 181 -0.77 10.06 24.72
N LYS A 182 0.47 10.28 24.28
CA LYS A 182 0.84 10.17 22.86
C LYS A 182 0.56 8.77 22.31
N ILE A 183 0.88 7.72 23.08
CA ILE A 183 0.58 6.33 22.70
C ILE A 183 -0.93 6.15 22.55
N ALA A 184 -1.73 6.58 23.53
CA ALA A 184 -3.18 6.47 23.47
C ALA A 184 -3.77 7.19 22.24
N ILE A 185 -3.32 8.41 21.94
CA ILE A 185 -3.75 9.17 20.75
C ILE A 185 -3.35 8.44 19.47
N SER A 186 -2.12 7.93 19.40
CA SER A 186 -1.64 7.16 18.24
C SER A 186 -2.53 5.95 17.99
N VAL A 187 -2.87 5.20 19.05
CA VAL A 187 -3.78 4.06 18.97
C VAL A 187 -5.15 4.49 18.43
N ILE A 188 -5.74 5.54 19.00
CA ILE A 188 -7.07 6.06 18.61
C ILE A 188 -7.10 6.48 17.14
N VAL A 189 -6.04 7.11 16.64
CA VAL A 189 -5.94 7.59 15.25
C VAL A 189 -5.76 6.43 14.26
N ILE A 190 -4.91 5.45 14.60
CA ILE A 190 -4.56 4.33 13.70
C ILE A 190 -5.66 3.27 13.67
N PHE A 191 -6.31 3.01 14.81
CA PHE A 191 -7.29 1.94 14.96
C PHE A 191 -8.43 1.96 13.92
N PRO A 192 -9.15 3.08 13.67
CA PRO A 192 -10.19 3.11 12.65
C PRO A 192 -9.63 2.87 11.24
N MET A 193 -8.44 3.39 10.95
CA MET A 193 -7.78 3.19 9.67
C MET A 193 -7.43 1.72 9.43
N GLY A 194 -6.85 1.05 10.43
CA GLY A 194 -6.51 -0.37 10.32
C GLY A 194 -7.75 -1.26 10.18
N ILE A 195 -8.88 -0.94 10.86
CA ILE A 195 -10.15 -1.64 10.63
C ILE A 195 -10.57 -1.54 9.15
N LEU A 196 -10.55 -0.33 8.58
CA LEU A 196 -10.95 -0.12 7.19
C LEU A 196 -10.06 -0.91 6.22
N MET A 197 -8.74 -0.85 6.40
CA MET A 197 -7.78 -1.60 5.57
C MET A 197 -7.95 -3.12 5.71
N GLY A 198 -8.30 -3.60 6.91
CA GLY A 198 -8.56 -5.02 7.19
C GLY A 198 -9.77 -5.59 6.45
N LEU A 199 -10.69 -4.77 5.94
CA LEU A 199 -11.86 -5.23 5.20
C LEU A 199 -11.51 -5.81 3.83
N PHE A 200 -10.42 -5.33 3.21
CA PHE A 200 -10.14 -5.58 1.80
C PHE A 200 -9.68 -7.01 1.53
N PHE A 201 -8.68 -7.48 2.28
CA PHE A 201 -8.04 -8.76 1.97
C PHE A 201 -9.01 -9.95 1.99
N PRO A 202 -9.82 -10.18 3.05
CA PRO A 202 -10.75 -11.30 3.05
C PRO A 202 -11.90 -11.12 2.03
N THR A 203 -12.36 -9.88 1.81
CA THR A 203 -13.40 -9.58 0.81
C THR A 203 -12.93 -9.92 -0.61
N GLY A 204 -11.73 -9.45 -0.98
CA GLY A 204 -11.10 -9.79 -2.26
C GLY A 204 -10.91 -11.29 -2.42
N MET A 205 -10.49 -12.00 -1.36
CA MET A 205 -10.32 -13.46 -1.39
C MET A 205 -11.65 -14.20 -1.61
N ARG A 206 -12.76 -13.75 -1.03
CA ARG A 206 -14.08 -14.34 -1.29
C ARG A 206 -14.53 -14.14 -2.74
N LEU A 207 -14.40 -12.92 -3.28
CA LEU A 207 -14.73 -12.64 -4.68
C LEU A 207 -13.83 -13.45 -5.64
N ALA A 208 -12.54 -13.54 -5.33
CA ALA A 208 -11.58 -14.32 -6.09
C ALA A 208 -11.91 -15.82 -6.06
N ARG A 209 -12.29 -16.39 -4.90
CA ARG A 209 -12.70 -17.80 -4.79
C ARG A 209 -13.97 -18.11 -5.59
N ALA A 210 -14.96 -17.21 -5.58
CA ALA A 210 -16.20 -17.38 -6.33
C ALA A 210 -15.97 -17.41 -7.85
N SER A 211 -14.88 -16.80 -8.33
CA SER A 211 -14.55 -16.74 -9.75
C SER A 211 -13.45 -17.76 -10.12
N TYR A 212 -12.29 -17.73 -9.47
CA TYR A 212 -11.12 -18.55 -9.81
C TYR A 212 -10.37 -18.99 -8.55
N ALA A 213 -10.86 -20.05 -7.91
CA ALA A 213 -10.22 -20.60 -6.70
C ALA A 213 -8.74 -20.99 -6.93
N THR A 214 -8.38 -21.43 -8.15
CA THR A 214 -7.03 -21.87 -8.52
C THR A 214 -5.96 -20.76 -8.45
N GLU A 215 -6.36 -19.49 -8.57
CA GLU A 215 -5.42 -18.36 -8.62
C GLU A 215 -5.25 -17.66 -7.26
N THR A 216 -6.02 -18.06 -6.25
CA THR A 216 -6.03 -17.38 -4.95
C THR A 216 -4.69 -17.37 -4.21
N PRO A 217 -3.84 -18.43 -4.25
CA PRO A 217 -2.50 -18.36 -3.67
C PRO A 217 -1.60 -17.33 -4.37
N TRP A 218 -1.75 -17.17 -5.69
CA TRP A 218 -0.96 -16.22 -6.47
C TRP A 218 -1.35 -14.76 -6.16
N TYR A 219 -2.65 -14.49 -5.98
CA TYR A 219 -3.11 -13.19 -5.50
C TYR A 219 -2.57 -12.83 -4.11
N TRP A 220 -2.52 -13.79 -3.19
CA TRP A 220 -1.90 -13.58 -1.88
C TRP A 220 -0.41 -13.27 -2.00
N ALA A 221 0.30 -13.97 -2.89
CA ALA A 221 1.71 -13.71 -3.17
C ALA A 221 1.92 -12.28 -3.74
N LEU A 222 1.08 -11.84 -4.68
CA LEU A 222 1.15 -10.47 -5.21
C LEU A 222 1.04 -9.41 -4.11
N ASN A 223 0.10 -9.59 -3.18
CA ASN A 223 -0.04 -8.68 -2.06
C ASN A 223 1.24 -8.58 -1.22
N GLY A 224 1.87 -9.72 -0.90
CA GLY A 224 3.14 -9.75 -0.17
C GLY A 224 4.30 -9.12 -0.94
N ILE A 225 4.42 -9.40 -2.25
CA ILE A 225 5.48 -8.87 -3.11
C ILE A 225 5.39 -7.35 -3.21
N PHE A 226 4.20 -6.82 -3.49
CA PHE A 226 3.98 -5.37 -3.51
C PHE A 226 4.17 -4.75 -2.14
N GLY A 227 3.82 -5.46 -1.07
CA GLY A 227 4.10 -5.01 0.29
C GLY A 227 5.60 -4.79 0.54
N VAL A 228 6.43 -5.79 0.22
CA VAL A 228 7.88 -5.68 0.39
C VAL A 228 8.47 -4.57 -0.49
N LEU A 229 8.12 -4.53 -1.78
CA LEU A 229 8.61 -3.50 -2.70
C LEU A 229 8.21 -2.08 -2.26
N CYS A 230 6.95 -1.89 -1.88
CA CYS A 230 6.43 -0.59 -1.49
C CYS A 230 6.91 -0.11 -0.11
N SER A 231 7.39 -1.00 0.76
CA SER A 231 8.06 -0.60 2.00
C SER A 231 9.34 0.22 1.73
N ALA A 232 10.17 -0.24 0.78
CA ALA A 232 11.37 0.48 0.36
C ALA A 232 11.04 1.73 -0.48
N LEU A 233 10.07 1.62 -1.39
CA LEU A 233 9.60 2.78 -2.17
C LEU A 233 9.00 3.86 -1.27
N GLY A 234 8.28 3.52 -0.19
CA GLY A 234 7.72 4.49 0.74
C GLY A 234 8.79 5.30 1.47
N VAL A 235 9.91 4.66 1.82
CA VAL A 235 11.07 5.36 2.40
C VAL A 235 11.70 6.26 1.35
N PHE A 236 11.87 5.79 0.11
CA PHE A 236 12.38 6.61 -0.99
C PHE A 236 11.51 7.83 -1.27
N VAL A 237 10.19 7.66 -1.35
CA VAL A 237 9.22 8.74 -1.53
C VAL A 237 9.36 9.77 -0.41
N ALA A 238 9.49 9.33 0.84
CA ALA A 238 9.64 10.26 1.95
C ALA A 238 10.95 11.05 1.94
N ILE A 239 12.04 10.44 1.45
CA ILE A 239 13.35 11.11 1.33
C ILE A 239 13.33 12.18 0.26
N TYR A 240 12.79 11.87 -0.92
CA TYR A 240 12.94 12.74 -2.11
C TYR A 240 11.72 13.58 -2.45
N ILE A 241 10.53 13.23 -1.95
CA ILE A 241 9.27 13.94 -2.24
C ILE A 241 8.67 14.52 -0.96
N GLY A 242 8.63 13.72 0.11
CA GLY A 242 8.10 14.13 1.42
C GLY A 242 7.18 13.07 2.04
N ILE A 243 6.93 13.18 3.35
CA ILE A 243 6.12 12.19 4.09
C ILE A 243 4.67 12.18 3.58
N SER A 244 4.13 13.35 3.22
CA SER A 244 2.72 13.46 2.82
C SER A 244 2.42 12.75 1.49
N ALA A 245 3.42 12.63 0.61
CA ALA A 245 3.29 11.92 -0.67
C ALA A 245 2.95 10.43 -0.49
N ASN A 246 3.42 9.80 0.59
CA ASN A 246 3.04 8.42 0.91
C ASN A 246 1.52 8.27 1.09
N PHE A 247 0.87 9.23 1.75
CA PHE A 247 -0.59 9.22 1.91
C PHE A 247 -1.32 9.48 0.58
N ASP A 248 -0.80 10.33 -0.30
CA ASP A 248 -1.38 10.54 -1.63
C ASP A 248 -1.33 9.27 -2.47
N ILE A 249 -0.17 8.63 -2.53
CA ILE A 249 0.02 7.39 -3.30
C ILE A 249 -0.87 6.30 -2.73
N ALA A 250 -0.95 6.16 -1.41
CA ALA A 250 -1.87 5.22 -0.78
C ALA A 250 -3.35 5.52 -1.10
N ALA A 251 -3.76 6.79 -1.06
CA ALA A 251 -5.12 7.20 -1.41
C ALA A 251 -5.45 6.86 -2.87
N LEU A 252 -4.50 7.08 -3.80
CA LEU A 252 -4.61 6.67 -5.19
C LEU A 252 -4.69 5.15 -5.34
N CYS A 253 -3.91 4.37 -4.58
CA CYS A 253 -4.00 2.92 -4.57
C CYS A 253 -5.41 2.46 -4.16
N TYR A 254 -5.92 2.93 -3.02
CA TYR A 254 -7.25 2.57 -2.53
C TYR A 254 -8.39 3.12 -3.41
N ALA A 255 -8.20 4.25 -4.09
CA ALA A 255 -9.13 4.72 -5.12
C ALA A 255 -9.11 3.79 -6.34
N GLY A 256 -7.95 3.34 -6.79
CA GLY A 256 -7.80 2.37 -7.87
C GLY A 256 -8.42 1.00 -7.55
N VAL A 257 -8.44 0.62 -6.27
CA VAL A 257 -9.12 -0.60 -5.80
C VAL A 257 -10.60 -0.57 -6.15
N LEU A 258 -11.25 0.59 -6.16
CA LEU A 258 -12.66 0.69 -6.57
C LEU A 258 -12.89 0.18 -8.00
N LEU A 259 -11.99 0.51 -8.92
CA LEU A 259 -12.07 0.05 -10.32
C LEU A 259 -11.86 -1.45 -10.42
N ALA A 260 -10.83 -1.96 -9.75
CA ALA A 260 -10.51 -3.39 -9.75
C ALA A 260 -11.65 -4.21 -9.12
N LEU A 261 -12.19 -3.74 -8.00
CA LEU A 261 -13.27 -4.38 -7.28
C LEU A 261 -14.58 -4.37 -8.08
N HIS A 262 -14.92 -3.23 -8.72
CA HIS A 262 -16.07 -3.15 -9.62
C HIS A 262 -15.98 -4.19 -10.74
N GLN A 263 -14.80 -4.31 -11.36
CA GLN A 263 -14.56 -5.29 -12.42
C GLN A 263 -14.67 -6.72 -11.91
N MET A 264 -14.07 -7.04 -10.76
CA MET A 264 -14.18 -8.36 -10.13
C MET A 264 -15.63 -8.74 -9.83
N HIS A 265 -16.43 -7.80 -9.30
CA HIS A 265 -17.83 -8.05 -8.98
C HIS A 265 -18.69 -8.24 -10.24
N ARG A 266 -18.51 -7.42 -11.28
CA ARG A 266 -19.23 -7.57 -12.55
C ARG A 266 -19.02 -8.95 -13.14
N ILE A 267 -17.77 -9.42 -13.15
CA ILE A 267 -17.42 -10.72 -13.70
C ILE A 267 -17.96 -11.88 -12.85
N ALA A 268 -17.92 -11.75 -11.52
CA ALA A 268 -18.53 -12.73 -10.62
C ALA A 268 -20.05 -12.88 -10.88
N GLN A 269 -20.75 -11.77 -11.14
CA GLN A 269 -22.17 -11.81 -11.48
C GLN A 269 -22.45 -12.42 -12.86
N GLU A 270 -21.67 -12.06 -13.89
CA GLU A 270 -21.80 -12.63 -15.24
C GLU A 270 -21.65 -14.16 -15.21
N ARG A 271 -20.67 -14.66 -14.45
CA ARG A 271 -20.43 -16.10 -14.31
C ARG A 271 -21.52 -16.83 -13.51
N ALA A 272 -22.05 -16.20 -12.46
CA ALA A 272 -23.18 -16.76 -11.73
C ALA A 272 -24.41 -16.92 -12.64
N LYS A 273 -24.67 -15.93 -13.51
CA LYS A 273 -25.76 -15.99 -14.50
C LYS A 273 -25.52 -17.09 -15.54
N SER A 274 -24.31 -17.22 -16.09
CA SER A 274 -24.01 -18.25 -17.09
C SER A 274 -24.20 -19.66 -16.54
N LEU A 275 -23.74 -19.92 -15.32
CA LEU A 275 -23.91 -21.22 -14.65
C LEU A 275 -25.38 -21.56 -14.40
N THR A 276 -26.19 -20.55 -14.07
CA THR A 276 -27.64 -20.73 -13.86
C THR A 276 -28.36 -21.02 -15.19
N MET A 277 -27.91 -20.41 -16.30
CA MET A 277 -28.47 -20.67 -17.63
C MET A 277 -28.10 -22.06 -18.16
N THR A 278 -26.86 -22.52 -17.98
CA THR A 278 -26.45 -23.88 -18.37
C THR A 278 -27.21 -24.93 -17.58
N ALA A 279 -27.32 -24.76 -16.25
CA ALA A 279 -28.08 -25.69 -15.41
C ALA A 279 -29.55 -25.78 -15.83
N LYS A 280 -30.16 -24.65 -16.23
CA LYS A 280 -31.55 -24.61 -16.70
C LYS A 280 -31.71 -25.21 -18.11
N GLY A 281 -30.70 -25.10 -18.98
CA GLY A 281 -30.68 -25.73 -20.31
C GLY A 281 -30.58 -27.26 -20.22
N GLU A 282 -29.69 -27.77 -19.38
CA GLU A 282 -29.52 -29.21 -19.15
C GLU A 282 -30.78 -29.85 -18.54
N THR A 283 -31.50 -29.15 -17.66
CA THR A 283 -32.79 -29.65 -17.14
C THR A 283 -33.88 -29.73 -18.20
N VAL A 284 -33.89 -28.81 -19.18
CA VAL A 284 -34.89 -28.83 -20.26
C VAL A 284 -34.58 -29.91 -21.30
N GLU A 285 -33.31 -30.19 -21.58
CA GLU A 285 -32.92 -31.33 -22.43
C GLU A 285 -33.13 -32.69 -21.76
N ALA A 286 -33.00 -32.78 -20.43
CA ALA A 286 -33.25 -34.03 -19.70
C ALA A 286 -34.75 -34.37 -19.55
N GLU A 287 -35.64 -33.39 -19.69
CA GLU A 287 -37.10 -33.56 -19.60
C GLU A 287 -37.79 -33.74 -20.98
N ALA A 288 -37.05 -33.59 -22.08
CA ALA A 288 -37.52 -33.75 -23.46
C ALA A 288 -37.22 -35.14 -24.04
#